data_AF-A0AAD4N5E6-F1
#
_entry.id   AF-A0AAD4N5E6-F1
#
_cell.length_a   1.000
_cell.length_b   1.000
_cell.length_c   1.000
_cell.angle_alpha   90.00
_cell.angle_beta   90.00
_cell.angle_gamma   90.00
#
_symmetry.space_group_name_H-M   'P 1'
#
loop_
_entity.id
_entity.type
_entity.pdbx_description
1 polymer ?
#
loop_
_entity_poly.entity_id
_entity_poly.type
_entity_poly.pdbx_seq_one_letter_code
_entity_poly.pdbx_strand_id
1 'polypeptide(L)'
;MTMAINLRDQFSTDKYVAHRFMQLPSHERIQAEYVWIDGSGEHIRSKTRTLDSLPKTIDDFPLWNFDGSSTNQASGADSDVFLKPVAYYRDPFRLGDHKIVLCETLDNKLQPHVTNNRRRCLQTMEAAKNEHPWFGMEQEYTLLDVDEHPFGWPKAPFGFPGPQGPYYCGVGANKVYGRDIVEAHYRCCLYAGVKISGTNAEVMPGQWEFQVGPCEGIQMGDELWMARFLLHRDWNGAGCHTNFSSEKMRKPGGYKEIVKAIECLAKAHFEHIAYYDPTGGRDNERRLTGKHETASMSKFSYGVASRCSSVRIPRQTEVDGYGYFEDRRPSSNCDPYAVTDAVVRTCLLGVKKLSRSYMPNDAETLRKMVKEMQTGKIEEE
;
A
#
# COMPACT_ATOMS: atom_id res chain seq x y z
N MET A 1 -20.21 39.39 -2.02
CA MET A 1 -19.88 37.96 -2.16
C MET A 1 -18.55 37.87 -2.87
N THR A 2 -17.46 37.75 -2.13
CA THR A 2 -16.15 37.36 -2.68
C THR A 2 -16.30 35.94 -3.23
N MET A 3 -16.20 35.77 -4.55
CA MET A 3 -16.05 34.43 -5.12
C MET A 3 -14.84 33.79 -4.45
N ALA A 4 -15.03 32.62 -3.83
CA ALA A 4 -13.91 31.83 -3.34
C ALA A 4 -12.98 31.60 -4.53
N ILE A 5 -11.73 32.05 -4.40
CA ILE A 5 -10.72 31.89 -5.44
C ILE A 5 -10.51 30.39 -5.64
N ASN A 6 -10.73 29.90 -6.86
CA ASN A 6 -10.43 28.51 -7.19
C ASN A 6 -8.90 28.35 -7.22
N LEU A 7 -8.36 27.77 -6.16
CA LEU A 7 -6.92 27.53 -6.01
C LEU A 7 -6.35 26.70 -7.16
N ARG A 8 -7.14 25.83 -7.80
CA ARG A 8 -6.69 25.07 -8.98
C ARG A 8 -6.39 25.99 -10.16
N ASP A 9 -7.26 26.97 -10.40
CA ASP A 9 -7.10 27.89 -11.53
C ASP A 9 -5.88 28.80 -11.30
N GLN A 10 -5.64 29.21 -10.05
CA GLN A 10 -4.51 30.07 -9.68
C GLN A 10 -3.14 29.43 -9.98
N PHE A 11 -2.99 28.12 -9.81
CA PHE A 11 -1.72 27.40 -10.03
C PHE A 11 -1.73 26.53 -11.30
N SER A 12 -2.77 26.65 -12.13
CA SER A 12 -2.87 25.86 -13.35
C SER A 12 -1.79 26.25 -14.35
N THR A 13 -1.09 25.24 -14.87
CA THR A 13 -0.17 25.39 -16.00
C THR A 13 -0.84 24.91 -17.27
N ASP A 14 -0.55 25.56 -18.40
CA ASP A 14 -1.08 25.14 -19.70
C ASP A 14 -0.54 23.75 -20.09
N LYS A 15 -1.43 22.76 -20.10
CA LYS A 15 -1.09 21.37 -20.39
C LYS A 15 -0.77 21.15 -21.87
N TYR A 16 -1.30 21.95 -22.78
CA TYR A 16 -0.94 21.87 -24.20
C TYR A 16 0.49 22.37 -24.43
N VAL A 17 0.87 23.44 -23.75
CA VAL A 17 2.26 23.95 -23.79
C VAL A 17 3.21 22.88 -23.25
N ALA A 18 2.92 22.29 -22.10
CA ALA A 18 3.75 21.21 -21.55
C ALA A 18 3.81 20.00 -22.51
N HIS A 19 2.67 19.57 -23.07
CA HIS A 19 2.60 18.44 -23.99
C HIS A 19 3.43 18.66 -25.25
N ARG A 20 3.45 19.89 -25.80
CA ARG A 20 4.28 20.25 -26.97
C ARG A 20 5.76 19.96 -26.74
N PHE A 21 6.28 20.23 -25.53
CA PHE A 21 7.69 19.93 -25.21
C PHE A 21 7.93 18.44 -24.96
N MET A 22 6.95 17.73 -24.38
CA MET A 22 7.04 16.27 -24.17
C MET A 22 7.03 15.47 -25.49
N GLN A 23 6.57 16.07 -26.59
CA GLN A 23 6.57 15.46 -27.93
C GLN A 23 7.88 15.66 -28.70
N LEU A 24 8.86 16.40 -28.15
CA LEU A 24 10.15 16.55 -28.81
C LEU A 24 10.79 15.16 -29.01
N PRO A 25 11.45 14.90 -30.16
CA PRO A 25 12.06 13.60 -30.42
C PRO A 25 12.99 13.18 -29.29
N SER A 26 12.89 11.91 -28.89
CA SER A 26 13.75 11.35 -27.85
C SER A 26 15.21 11.40 -28.29
N HIS A 27 16.08 11.83 -27.38
CA HIS A 27 17.54 11.84 -27.58
C HIS A 27 18.10 10.44 -27.29
N GLU A 28 19.33 10.15 -27.71
CA GLU A 28 20.05 8.92 -27.32
C GLU A 28 20.21 8.72 -25.79
N ARG A 29 19.94 9.78 -25.01
CA ARG A 29 20.09 9.81 -23.55
C ARG A 29 18.75 9.59 -22.87
N ILE A 30 18.80 8.97 -21.69
CA ILE A 30 17.62 8.48 -20.99
C ILE A 30 17.47 9.18 -19.64
N GLN A 31 16.27 9.66 -19.36
CA GLN A 31 15.87 10.07 -18.02
C GLN A 31 15.53 8.84 -17.16
N ALA A 32 16.20 8.74 -16.01
CA ALA A 32 15.93 7.74 -14.99
C ALA A 32 15.49 8.44 -13.70
N GLU A 33 14.24 8.25 -13.31
CA GLU A 33 13.65 8.81 -12.08
C GLU A 33 13.78 7.82 -10.93
N TYR A 34 14.67 8.14 -10.01
CA TYR A 34 14.94 7.33 -8.83
C TYR A 34 13.90 7.65 -7.77
N VAL A 35 13.25 6.62 -7.24
CA VAL A 35 12.13 6.69 -6.30
C VAL A 35 12.51 5.97 -5.01
N TRP A 36 12.24 6.57 -3.86
CA TRP A 36 12.52 5.97 -2.55
C TRP A 36 11.49 6.42 -1.49
N ILE A 37 11.49 5.72 -0.36
CA ILE A 37 10.63 6.01 0.80
C ILE A 37 11.44 6.83 1.81
N ASP A 38 10.84 7.90 2.33
CA ASP A 38 11.51 8.78 3.28
C ASP A 38 11.46 8.29 4.74
N GLY A 39 11.95 9.12 5.66
CA GLY A 39 12.05 8.80 7.08
C GLY A 39 10.71 8.65 7.80
N SER A 40 9.58 9.10 7.23
CA SER A 40 8.26 8.83 7.81
C SER A 40 7.84 7.37 7.60
N GLY A 41 8.38 6.71 6.57
CA GLY A 41 7.92 5.39 6.14
C GLY A 41 6.62 5.42 5.32
N GLU A 42 6.09 6.61 5.04
CA GLU A 42 4.83 6.81 4.29
C GLU A 42 5.06 7.52 2.96
N HIS A 43 5.90 8.56 2.97
CA HIS A 43 6.03 9.43 1.81
C HIS A 43 7.06 8.90 0.82
N ILE A 44 6.71 9.06 -0.46
CA ILE A 44 7.57 8.72 -1.58
C ILE A 44 8.28 9.98 -2.06
N ARG A 45 9.58 9.88 -2.29
CA ARG A 45 10.43 10.93 -2.85
C ARG A 45 10.99 10.46 -4.18
N SER A 46 11.29 11.40 -5.07
CA SER A 46 11.93 11.07 -6.33
C SER A 46 12.82 12.19 -6.86
N LYS A 47 13.78 11.82 -7.71
CA LYS A 47 14.56 12.76 -8.51
C LYS A 47 15.11 12.08 -9.76
N THR A 48 15.42 12.88 -10.78
CA THR A 48 15.78 12.35 -12.11
C THR A 48 17.23 12.61 -12.45
N ARG A 49 17.93 11.60 -12.96
CA ARG A 49 19.24 11.73 -13.63
C ARG A 49 19.13 11.41 -15.11
N THR A 50 20.12 11.88 -15.86
CA THR A 50 20.34 11.48 -17.25
C THR A 50 21.34 10.33 -17.30
N LEU A 51 21.07 9.32 -18.12
CA LEU A 51 21.95 8.19 -18.43
C LEU A 51 22.32 8.26 -19.92
N ASP A 52 23.56 7.90 -20.24
CA ASP A 52 24.05 7.94 -21.63
C ASP A 52 23.57 6.77 -22.49
N SER A 53 23.07 5.69 -21.87
CA SER A 53 22.51 4.53 -22.57
C SER A 53 21.51 3.79 -21.70
N LEU A 54 20.71 2.90 -22.30
CA LEU A 54 19.69 2.11 -21.61
C LEU A 54 20.37 1.00 -20.78
N PRO A 55 20.21 0.99 -19.44
CA PRO A 55 20.68 -0.10 -18.61
C PRO A 55 19.98 -1.42 -19.00
N LYS A 56 20.72 -2.54 -19.02
CA LYS A 56 20.17 -3.85 -19.39
C LYS A 56 19.64 -4.60 -18.17
N THR A 57 20.31 -4.42 -17.05
CA THR A 57 20.02 -5.07 -15.77
C THR A 57 19.90 -4.04 -14.65
N ILE A 58 19.39 -4.46 -13.50
CA ILE A 58 19.27 -3.56 -12.35
C ILE A 58 20.63 -3.06 -11.86
N ASP A 59 21.67 -3.90 -11.97
CA ASP A 59 23.04 -3.59 -11.52
C ASP A 59 23.76 -2.56 -12.42
N ASP A 60 23.26 -2.37 -13.64
CA ASP A 60 23.76 -1.34 -14.56
C ASP A 60 23.29 0.06 -14.17
N PHE A 61 22.28 0.19 -13.31
CA PHE A 61 21.86 1.49 -12.78
C PHE A 61 22.86 1.95 -11.71
N PRO A 62 23.43 3.16 -11.85
CA PRO A 62 24.40 3.65 -10.88
C PRO A 62 23.77 3.89 -9.51
N LEU A 63 24.54 3.63 -8.45
CA LEU A 63 24.23 4.18 -7.13
C LEU A 63 24.11 5.69 -7.22
N TRP A 64 23.25 6.24 -6.36
CA TRP A 64 23.13 7.68 -6.19
C TRP A 64 23.01 8.01 -4.71
N ASN A 65 22.85 9.28 -4.38
CA ASN A 65 22.74 9.77 -3.02
C ASN A 65 21.73 10.91 -2.98
N PHE A 66 21.23 11.27 -1.81
CA PHE A 66 20.42 12.46 -1.58
C PHE A 66 20.71 13.02 -0.19
N ASP A 67 20.26 14.24 0.05
CA ASP A 67 20.33 14.87 1.37
C ASP A 67 19.23 14.32 2.29
N GLY A 68 19.62 13.39 3.16
CA GLY A 68 18.75 12.74 4.13
C GLY A 68 18.29 13.65 5.27
N SER A 69 18.93 14.80 5.48
CA SER A 69 18.47 15.78 6.48
C SER A 69 17.14 16.43 6.08
N SER A 70 16.88 16.51 4.77
CA SER A 70 15.64 17.03 4.18
C SER A 70 14.51 15.98 4.13
N THR A 71 14.73 14.77 4.63
CA THR A 71 13.79 13.65 4.51
C THR A 71 13.64 12.84 5.79
N ASN A 72 14.08 13.38 6.94
CA ASN A 72 14.09 12.71 8.25
C ASN A 72 14.90 11.40 8.28
N GLN A 73 15.99 11.32 7.51
CA GLN A 73 16.83 10.12 7.42
C GLN A 73 18.26 10.34 7.91
N ALA A 74 18.71 11.59 8.01
CA ALA A 74 20.06 11.88 8.49
C ALA A 74 20.11 13.20 9.25
N SER A 75 21.21 13.44 9.97
CA SER A 75 21.47 14.73 10.60
C SER A 75 22.18 15.66 9.62
N GLY A 76 22.08 16.98 9.79
CA GLY A 76 22.73 17.93 8.89
C GLY A 76 24.26 17.87 8.87
N ALA A 77 24.91 17.32 9.91
CA ALA A 77 26.36 17.20 9.97
C ALA A 77 26.92 16.04 9.13
N ASP A 78 26.08 15.08 8.75
CA ASP A 78 26.42 13.86 8.04
C ASP A 78 25.16 13.36 7.34
N SER A 79 24.78 14.06 6.26
CA SER A 79 23.43 14.01 5.71
C SER A 79 23.25 13.11 4.49
N ASP A 80 24.34 12.67 3.86
CA ASP A 80 24.26 11.86 2.66
C ASP A 80 23.69 10.46 2.94
N VAL A 81 22.61 10.13 2.24
CA VAL A 81 21.99 8.80 2.23
C VAL A 81 22.05 8.26 0.81
N PHE A 82 22.49 7.01 0.65
CA PHE A 82 22.63 6.39 -0.67
C PHE A 82 21.33 5.76 -1.14
N LEU A 83 21.12 5.82 -2.46
CA LEU A 83 20.08 5.15 -3.22
C LEU A 83 20.69 3.99 -3.97
N LYS A 84 20.24 2.79 -3.64
CA LYS A 84 20.60 1.57 -4.36
C LYS A 84 19.41 1.07 -5.18
N PRO A 85 19.51 1.05 -6.52
CA PRO A 85 18.47 0.48 -7.38
C PRO A 85 18.12 -0.96 -7.00
N VAL A 86 16.82 -1.28 -6.97
CA VAL A 86 16.32 -2.62 -6.64
C VAL A 86 15.26 -3.15 -7.60
N ALA A 87 14.54 -2.26 -8.29
CA ALA A 87 13.64 -2.60 -9.38
C ALA A 87 13.54 -1.40 -10.35
N TYR A 88 13.18 -1.65 -11.60
CA TYR A 88 12.93 -0.59 -12.57
C TYR A 88 11.69 -0.88 -13.42
N TYR A 89 11.05 0.19 -13.87
CA TYR A 89 9.77 0.17 -14.58
C TYR A 89 9.84 1.12 -15.78
N ARG A 90 8.97 0.90 -16.78
CA ARG A 90 8.80 1.87 -17.87
C ARG A 90 8.18 3.14 -17.28
N ASP A 91 8.64 4.31 -17.73
CA ASP A 91 8.08 5.59 -17.30
C ASP A 91 6.84 5.95 -18.15
N PRO A 92 5.60 5.89 -17.62
CA PRO A 92 4.39 6.21 -18.39
C PRO A 92 4.21 7.71 -18.62
N PHE A 93 4.96 8.58 -17.93
CA PHE A 93 4.85 10.03 -18.04
C PHE A 93 5.78 10.57 -19.14
N ARG A 94 6.98 10.00 -19.24
CA ARG A 94 7.98 10.38 -20.24
C ARG A 94 7.96 9.50 -21.49
N LEU A 95 7.44 8.28 -21.39
CA LEU A 95 7.38 7.27 -22.46
C LEU A 95 8.78 6.87 -22.99
N GLY A 96 8.81 6.11 -24.08
CA GLY A 96 10.06 5.68 -24.72
C GLY A 96 10.98 4.88 -23.80
N ASP A 97 12.28 5.14 -23.90
CA ASP A 97 13.30 4.41 -23.14
C ASP A 97 13.50 4.92 -21.70
N HIS A 98 12.74 5.92 -21.27
CA HIS A 98 12.77 6.46 -19.91
C HIS A 98 12.32 5.44 -18.86
N LYS A 99 12.86 5.58 -17.64
CA LYS A 99 12.72 4.60 -16.57
C LYS A 99 12.37 5.25 -15.24
N ILE A 100 11.53 4.56 -14.48
CA ILE A 100 11.35 4.78 -13.04
C ILE A 100 12.16 3.69 -12.33
N VAL A 101 12.95 4.06 -11.32
CA VAL A 101 13.90 3.19 -10.63
C VAL A 101 13.59 3.20 -9.14
N LEU A 102 12.96 2.15 -8.65
CA LEU A 102 12.75 1.96 -7.21
C LEU A 102 14.09 1.68 -6.55
N CYS A 103 14.37 2.38 -5.46
CA CYS A 103 15.61 2.27 -4.71
C CYS A 103 15.37 1.88 -3.26
N GLU A 104 16.28 1.06 -2.73
CA GLU A 104 16.46 0.92 -1.28
C GLU A 104 17.44 1.99 -0.77
N THR A 105 17.32 2.38 0.50
CA THR A 105 18.18 3.39 1.13
C THR A 105 19.29 2.73 1.95
N LEU A 106 20.51 3.27 1.83
CA LEU A 106 21.67 2.88 2.61
C LEU A 106 22.25 4.08 3.35
N ASP A 107 22.80 3.86 4.54
CA ASP A 107 23.51 4.86 5.32
C ASP A 107 24.88 5.22 4.72
N ASN A 108 25.59 6.15 5.35
CA ASN A 108 26.91 6.59 4.91
C ASN A 108 28.01 5.51 4.98
N LYS A 109 27.72 4.35 5.58
CA LYS A 109 28.59 3.15 5.62
C LYS A 109 28.12 2.08 4.63
N LEU A 110 27.22 2.43 3.71
CA LEU A 110 26.59 1.54 2.73
C LEU A 110 25.86 0.35 3.38
N GLN A 111 25.41 0.52 4.62
CA GLN A 111 24.54 -0.44 5.30
C GLN A 111 23.07 -0.08 5.10
N PRO A 112 22.14 -1.04 5.16
CA PRO A 112 20.71 -0.74 5.07
C PRO A 112 20.29 0.33 6.08
N HIS A 113 19.67 1.39 5.59
CA HIS A 113 19.21 2.48 6.44
C HIS A 113 18.15 1.97 7.45
N VAL A 114 18.03 2.58 8.62
CA VAL A 114 17.08 2.13 9.68
C VAL A 114 15.62 2.15 9.24
N THR A 115 15.27 3.00 8.28
CA THR A 115 13.92 3.09 7.68
C THR A 115 13.71 2.14 6.50
N ASN A 116 14.74 1.39 6.07
CA ASN A 116 14.66 0.45 4.96
C ASN A 116 14.01 -0.87 5.40
N ASN A 117 12.68 -0.90 5.43
CA ASN A 117 11.92 -2.12 5.73
C ASN A 117 12.04 -3.19 4.62
N ARG A 118 12.32 -2.79 3.37
CA ARG A 118 12.52 -3.70 2.25
C ARG A 118 13.61 -4.72 2.53
N ARG A 119 14.74 -4.29 3.09
CA ARG A 119 15.88 -5.18 3.38
C ARG A 119 15.50 -6.32 4.33
N ARG A 120 14.78 -5.99 5.42
CA ARG A 120 14.31 -6.99 6.39
C ARG A 120 13.30 -7.94 5.74
N CYS A 121 12.34 -7.39 4.99
CA CYS A 121 11.35 -8.17 4.27
C CYS A 121 12.03 -9.16 3.30
N LEU A 122 13.01 -8.72 2.53
CA LEU A 122 13.76 -9.57 1.59
C LEU A 122 14.40 -10.77 2.31
N GLN A 123 15.01 -10.58 3.47
CA GLN A 123 15.59 -11.68 4.26
C GLN A 123 14.53 -12.71 4.69
N THR A 124 13.35 -12.25 5.11
CA THR A 124 12.22 -13.11 5.45
C THR A 124 11.72 -13.89 4.23
N MET A 125 11.60 -13.22 3.08
CA MET A 125 11.14 -13.84 1.84
C MET A 125 12.12 -14.90 1.34
N GLU A 126 13.43 -14.63 1.42
CA GLU A 126 14.47 -15.62 1.10
C GLU A 126 14.43 -16.84 2.04
N ALA A 127 14.21 -16.62 3.34
CA ALA A 127 14.06 -17.71 4.31
C ALA A 127 12.83 -18.59 4.03
N ALA A 128 11.77 -18.02 3.45
CA ALA A 128 10.53 -18.71 3.11
C ALA A 128 10.42 -19.08 1.61
N LYS A 129 11.49 -18.96 0.82
CA LYS A 129 11.42 -19.08 -0.66
C LYS A 129 10.81 -20.40 -1.16
N ASN A 130 11.03 -21.50 -0.43
CA ASN A 130 10.52 -22.83 -0.80
C ASN A 130 9.00 -22.97 -0.57
N GLU A 131 8.38 -22.02 0.12
CA GLU A 131 6.93 -22.01 0.33
C GLU A 131 6.19 -21.18 -0.74
N HIS A 132 6.91 -20.52 -1.66
CA HIS A 132 6.38 -19.67 -2.74
C HIS A 132 5.23 -18.74 -2.28
N PRO A 133 5.50 -17.82 -1.33
CA PRO A 133 4.49 -16.93 -0.77
C PRO A 133 3.98 -15.94 -1.81
N TRP A 134 2.67 -15.99 -2.09
CA TRP A 134 2.00 -15.06 -2.99
C TRP A 134 1.12 -14.10 -2.21
N PHE A 135 1.11 -12.85 -2.66
CA PHE A 135 0.32 -11.76 -2.11
C PHE A 135 -0.49 -11.07 -3.20
N GLY A 136 -1.67 -10.57 -2.83
CA GLY A 136 -2.36 -9.54 -3.57
C GLY A 136 -2.87 -8.48 -2.61
N MET A 137 -2.65 -7.20 -2.90
CA MET A 137 -3.07 -6.10 -2.02
C MET A 137 -4.10 -5.21 -2.71
N GLU A 138 -5.18 -4.95 -1.98
CA GLU A 138 -6.32 -4.12 -2.37
C GLU A 138 -6.11 -2.74 -1.77
N GLN A 139 -5.58 -1.78 -2.53
CA GLN A 139 -5.29 -0.44 -2.04
C GLN A 139 -6.50 0.47 -2.25
N GLU A 140 -7.20 0.81 -1.18
CA GLU A 140 -8.21 1.86 -1.23
C GLU A 140 -7.58 3.25 -1.04
N TYR A 141 -8.24 4.27 -1.58
CA TYR A 141 -7.85 5.68 -1.43
C TYR A 141 -9.01 6.63 -1.69
N THR A 142 -8.89 7.85 -1.17
CA THR A 142 -9.89 8.91 -1.30
C THR A 142 -9.29 10.09 -2.02
N LEU A 143 -9.89 10.49 -3.12
CA LEU A 143 -9.49 11.70 -3.83
C LEU A 143 -9.87 12.91 -3.00
N LEU A 144 -8.89 13.74 -2.65
CA LEU A 144 -9.10 15.02 -2.00
C LEU A 144 -8.83 16.14 -3.00
N ASP A 145 -9.55 17.25 -2.82
CA ASP A 145 -9.30 18.49 -3.52
C ASP A 145 -8.17 19.29 -2.83
N VAL A 146 -7.73 20.39 -3.43
CA VAL A 146 -6.61 21.21 -2.93
C VAL A 146 -6.86 21.86 -1.58
N ASP A 147 -8.12 21.93 -1.15
CA ASP A 147 -8.55 22.36 0.19
C ASP A 147 -8.72 21.19 1.16
N GLU A 148 -8.20 20.01 0.79
CA GLU A 148 -8.27 18.75 1.53
C GLU A 148 -9.70 18.19 1.73
N HIS A 149 -10.71 18.81 1.11
CA HIS A 149 -12.08 18.31 1.12
C HIS A 149 -12.27 17.22 0.04
N PRO A 150 -13.05 16.16 0.27
CA PRO A 150 -13.21 15.09 -0.72
C PRO A 150 -13.66 15.59 -2.09
N PHE A 151 -13.01 15.08 -3.13
CA PHE A 151 -13.21 15.53 -4.50
C PHE A 151 -14.64 15.28 -4.98
N GLY A 152 -15.27 16.31 -5.54
CA GLY A 152 -16.64 16.26 -6.04
C GLY A 152 -17.71 16.42 -4.95
N TRP A 153 -17.35 16.54 -3.67
CA TRP A 153 -18.32 16.78 -2.61
C TRP A 153 -18.82 18.23 -2.63
N PRO A 154 -20.08 18.48 -2.23
CA PRO A 154 -20.57 19.83 -2.02
C PRO A 154 -19.66 20.58 -1.04
N LYS A 155 -19.38 21.85 -1.31
CA LYS A 155 -18.64 22.74 -0.39
C LYS A 155 -19.62 23.38 0.61
N ALA A 156 -19.10 24.01 1.66
CA ALA A 156 -19.90 24.71 2.67
C ALA A 156 -20.91 25.71 2.04
N PRO A 157 -22.09 25.96 2.67
CA PRO A 157 -22.47 25.58 4.04
C PRO A 157 -23.16 24.20 4.21
N PHE A 158 -23.44 23.45 3.14
CA PHE A 158 -24.17 22.16 3.21
C PHE A 158 -23.34 20.99 2.64
N GLY A 159 -22.08 20.89 3.05
CA GLY A 159 -21.02 20.18 2.33
C GLY A 159 -20.97 18.65 2.38
N PHE A 160 -22.09 17.95 2.17
CA PHE A 160 -22.13 16.48 2.11
C PHE A 160 -22.96 15.97 0.92
N PRO A 161 -22.55 14.88 0.25
CA PRO A 161 -23.39 14.20 -0.74
C PRO A 161 -24.51 13.41 -0.06
N GLY A 162 -25.35 12.74 -0.85
CA GLY A 162 -26.34 11.80 -0.33
C GLY A 162 -25.71 10.63 0.46
N PRO A 163 -26.49 9.87 1.25
CA PRO A 163 -25.98 8.75 2.02
C PRO A 163 -25.33 7.66 1.14
N GLN A 164 -24.45 6.86 1.73
CA GLN A 164 -23.81 5.71 1.09
C GLN A 164 -24.83 4.70 0.56
N GLY A 165 -24.45 3.93 -0.47
CA GLY A 165 -25.31 2.96 -1.15
C GLY A 165 -25.16 2.98 -2.67
N PRO A 166 -25.39 4.13 -3.35
CA PRO A 166 -25.37 4.18 -4.82
C PRO A 166 -23.96 4.31 -5.43
N TYR A 167 -22.91 4.45 -4.62
CA TYR A 167 -21.55 4.81 -5.07
C TYR A 167 -20.69 3.59 -5.42
N TYR A 168 -20.75 2.51 -4.61
CA TYR A 168 -19.98 1.29 -4.82
C TYR A 168 -20.26 0.70 -6.22
N CYS A 169 -19.20 0.51 -7.01
CA CYS A 169 -19.29 0.08 -8.42
C CYS A 169 -20.28 0.90 -9.27
N GLY A 170 -20.55 2.15 -8.88
CA GLY A 170 -21.51 3.02 -9.53
C GLY A 170 -21.09 3.45 -10.94
N VAL A 171 -22.08 3.90 -11.72
CA VAL A 171 -21.88 4.53 -13.04
C VAL A 171 -22.81 5.74 -13.15
N GLY A 172 -22.30 6.86 -13.67
CA GLY A 172 -23.02 8.11 -13.84
C GLY A 172 -22.42 9.26 -13.02
N ALA A 173 -22.58 10.48 -13.53
CA ALA A 173 -21.97 11.69 -12.96
C ALA A 173 -22.45 12.02 -11.54
N ASN A 174 -23.63 11.53 -11.14
CA ASN A 174 -24.17 11.72 -9.80
C ASN A 174 -23.69 10.67 -8.77
N LYS A 175 -22.88 9.70 -9.19
CA LYS A 175 -22.40 8.58 -8.35
C LYS A 175 -20.89 8.46 -8.33
N VAL A 176 -20.22 8.83 -9.43
CA VAL A 176 -18.80 8.54 -9.64
C VAL A 176 -18.03 9.84 -9.81
N TYR A 177 -17.07 10.08 -8.92
CA TYR A 177 -16.23 11.28 -8.94
C TYR A 177 -14.77 10.89 -9.17
N GLY A 178 -14.13 11.50 -10.17
CA GLY A 178 -12.68 11.31 -10.41
C GLY A 178 -12.28 10.07 -11.20
N ARG A 179 -13.20 9.45 -11.97
CA ARG A 179 -12.89 8.26 -12.79
C ARG A 179 -11.72 8.48 -13.74
N ASP A 180 -11.52 9.70 -14.24
CA ASP A 180 -10.41 10.02 -15.15
C ASP A 180 -9.03 9.71 -14.53
N ILE A 181 -8.87 9.96 -13.23
CA ILE A 181 -7.63 9.65 -12.48
C ILE A 181 -7.44 8.14 -12.42
N VAL A 182 -8.50 7.39 -12.14
CA VAL A 182 -8.49 5.92 -12.02
C VAL A 182 -8.14 5.27 -13.35
N GLU A 183 -8.76 5.70 -14.45
CA GLU A 183 -8.49 5.17 -15.78
C GLU A 183 -7.06 5.51 -16.24
N ALA A 184 -6.60 6.73 -15.97
CA ALA A 184 -5.22 7.13 -16.27
C ALA A 184 -4.21 6.31 -15.44
N HIS A 185 -4.43 6.18 -14.13
CA HIS A 185 -3.59 5.39 -13.23
C HIS A 185 -3.52 3.93 -13.66
N TYR A 186 -4.65 3.30 -13.99
CA TYR A 186 -4.69 1.93 -14.46
C TYR A 186 -3.79 1.76 -15.70
N ARG A 187 -3.95 2.64 -16.69
CA ARG A 187 -3.14 2.60 -17.92
C ARG A 187 -1.66 2.88 -17.65
N CYS A 188 -1.34 3.80 -16.73
CA CYS A 188 0.02 4.05 -16.29
C CYS A 188 0.65 2.80 -15.65
N CYS A 189 -0.08 2.09 -14.79
CA CYS A 189 0.37 0.84 -14.19
C CYS A 189 0.63 -0.24 -15.24
N LEU A 190 -0.32 -0.48 -16.16
CA LEU A 190 -0.16 -1.44 -17.26
C LEU A 190 1.04 -1.09 -18.15
N TYR A 191 1.20 0.20 -18.50
CA TYR A 191 2.36 0.65 -19.27
C TYR A 191 3.65 0.49 -18.49
N ALA A 192 3.71 0.86 -17.22
CA ALA A 192 4.90 0.72 -16.39
C ALA A 192 5.34 -0.75 -16.23
N GLY A 193 4.38 -1.69 -16.38
CA GLY A 193 4.58 -3.11 -16.13
C GLY A 193 4.24 -3.50 -14.69
N VAL A 194 3.54 -2.63 -13.95
CA VAL A 194 3.04 -2.94 -12.62
C VAL A 194 1.99 -4.03 -12.71
N LYS A 195 2.02 -5.00 -11.80
CA LYS A 195 1.05 -6.11 -11.71
C LYS A 195 -0.32 -5.68 -11.16
N ILE A 196 -0.91 -4.64 -11.74
CA ILE A 196 -2.29 -4.24 -11.44
C ILE A 196 -3.27 -5.31 -11.95
N SER A 197 -4.23 -5.70 -11.11
CA SER A 197 -5.19 -6.77 -11.42
C SER A 197 -6.64 -6.31 -11.51
N GLY A 198 -6.95 -5.11 -11.03
CA GLY A 198 -8.31 -4.56 -11.11
C GLY A 198 -8.43 -3.20 -10.43
N THR A 199 -9.62 -2.61 -10.56
CA THR A 199 -10.06 -1.40 -9.86
C THR A 199 -11.57 -1.41 -9.64
N ASN A 200 -12.05 -0.69 -8.64
CA ASN A 200 -13.47 -0.40 -8.44
C ASN A 200 -13.69 0.95 -7.75
N ALA A 201 -14.87 1.54 -7.94
CA ALA A 201 -15.34 2.63 -7.10
C ALA A 201 -15.75 2.06 -5.74
N GLU A 202 -15.30 2.70 -4.66
CA GLU A 202 -15.58 2.24 -3.29
C GLU A 202 -16.88 2.84 -2.72
N VAL A 203 -17.21 2.43 -1.49
CA VAL A 203 -18.49 2.79 -0.84
C VAL A 203 -18.64 4.29 -0.59
N MET A 204 -17.56 5.00 -0.21
CA MET A 204 -17.60 6.45 -0.03
C MET A 204 -17.48 7.16 -1.39
N PRO A 205 -18.31 8.19 -1.69
CA PRO A 205 -18.17 8.93 -2.93
C PRO A 205 -16.80 9.63 -3.01
N GLY A 206 -16.10 9.45 -4.14
CA GLY A 206 -14.72 9.93 -4.32
C GLY A 206 -13.64 8.98 -3.76
N GLN A 207 -14.04 7.85 -3.16
CA GLN A 207 -13.16 6.76 -2.77
C GLN A 207 -13.09 5.70 -3.87
N TRP A 208 -11.91 5.11 -4.03
CA TRP A 208 -11.58 4.15 -5.08
C TRP A 208 -10.65 3.08 -4.55
N GLU A 209 -10.58 1.97 -5.25
CA GLU A 209 -9.65 0.89 -4.99
C GLU A 209 -8.91 0.48 -6.27
N PHE A 210 -7.64 0.10 -6.12
CA PHE A 210 -6.91 -0.67 -7.12
C PHE A 210 -6.27 -1.90 -6.48
N GLN A 211 -6.23 -3.00 -7.21
CA GLN A 211 -5.63 -4.25 -6.74
C GLN A 211 -4.29 -4.50 -7.43
N VAL A 212 -3.28 -4.92 -6.68
CA VAL A 212 -1.96 -5.34 -7.19
C VAL A 212 -1.71 -6.80 -6.81
N GLY A 213 -1.35 -7.63 -7.78
CA GLY A 213 -0.99 -9.02 -7.58
C GLY A 213 -1.78 -10.02 -8.45
N PRO A 214 -1.46 -11.32 -8.38
CA PRO A 214 -0.57 -11.93 -7.39
C PRO A 214 0.93 -11.63 -7.65
N CYS A 215 1.63 -11.27 -6.58
CA CYS A 215 3.07 -11.02 -6.54
C CYS A 215 3.76 -12.00 -5.58
N GLU A 216 4.92 -12.54 -5.96
CA GLU A 216 5.66 -13.46 -5.11
C GLU A 216 6.67 -12.72 -4.23
N GLY A 217 6.61 -12.98 -2.93
CA GLY A 217 7.56 -12.47 -1.94
C GLY A 217 7.79 -10.95 -2.01
N ILE A 218 9.05 -10.56 -2.19
CA ILE A 218 9.48 -9.15 -2.14
C ILE A 218 8.84 -8.28 -3.22
N GLN A 219 8.43 -8.89 -4.34
CA GLN A 219 7.81 -8.19 -5.45
C GLN A 219 6.52 -7.47 -5.03
N MET A 220 5.76 -8.00 -4.05
CA MET A 220 4.52 -7.34 -3.60
C MET A 220 4.78 -5.92 -3.09
N GLY A 221 5.83 -5.73 -2.30
CA GLY A 221 6.19 -4.41 -1.80
C GLY A 221 6.71 -3.50 -2.91
N ASP A 222 7.56 -4.02 -3.79
CA ASP A 222 8.12 -3.25 -4.92
C ASP A 222 6.99 -2.72 -5.83
N GLU A 223 6.03 -3.58 -6.17
CA GLU A 223 4.92 -3.27 -7.08
C GLU A 223 3.92 -2.30 -6.45
N LEU A 224 3.53 -2.49 -5.17
CA LEU A 224 2.56 -1.61 -4.53
C LEU A 224 3.15 -0.21 -4.28
N TRP A 225 4.41 -0.10 -3.87
CA TRP A 225 5.06 1.21 -3.73
C TRP A 225 5.14 1.96 -5.07
N MET A 226 5.36 1.25 -6.18
CA MET A 226 5.33 1.89 -7.50
C MET A 226 3.93 2.22 -7.98
N ALA A 227 2.94 1.37 -7.73
CA ALA A 227 1.54 1.70 -7.98
C ALA A 227 1.11 2.94 -7.20
N ARG A 228 1.54 3.08 -5.94
CA ARG A 228 1.36 4.28 -5.11
C ARG A 228 2.12 5.48 -5.66
N PHE A 229 3.35 5.34 -6.14
CA PHE A 229 4.08 6.45 -6.77
C PHE A 229 3.37 6.96 -8.03
N LEU A 230 2.92 6.04 -8.88
CA LEU A 230 2.16 6.36 -10.09
C LEU A 230 0.81 7.01 -9.75
N LEU A 231 0.19 6.61 -8.63
CA LEU A 231 -1.01 7.24 -8.11
C LEU A 231 -0.68 8.62 -7.53
N HIS A 232 0.26 8.78 -6.59
CA HIS A 232 0.62 9.99 -5.82
C HIS A 232 1.16 11.18 -6.60
N ARG A 233 1.26 11.05 -7.91
CA ARG A 233 1.04 12.24 -8.73
C ARG A 233 -0.42 12.75 -8.64
N ASP A 234 -1.24 12.13 -7.77
CA ASP A 234 -2.63 12.32 -7.32
C ASP A 234 -2.98 11.50 -6.01
N TRP A 235 -2.83 12.11 -4.82
CA TRP A 235 -3.59 12.00 -3.51
C TRP A 235 -3.90 10.63 -2.79
N ASN A 236 -4.50 10.65 -1.56
CA ASN A 236 -4.24 9.76 -0.38
C ASN A 236 -5.39 8.86 0.18
N GLY A 237 -5.07 7.88 1.05
CA GLY A 237 -5.69 6.53 1.24
C GLY A 237 -6.93 6.21 2.15
N ALA A 238 -7.47 4.98 1.98
CA ALA A 238 -8.41 4.15 2.80
C ALA A 238 -7.96 2.65 2.77
N GLY A 239 -8.57 1.68 3.46
CA GLY A 239 -7.98 0.37 3.87
C GLY A 239 -7.10 -0.40 2.84
N CYS A 240 -6.24 -1.32 3.31
CA CYS A 240 -5.35 -2.09 2.42
C CYS A 240 -5.43 -3.61 2.61
N HIS A 241 -6.52 -4.26 2.16
CA HIS A 241 -6.68 -5.70 2.38
C HIS A 241 -5.56 -6.49 1.71
N THR A 242 -5.06 -7.52 2.39
CA THR A 242 -3.93 -8.32 1.95
C THR A 242 -4.33 -9.79 1.79
N ASN A 243 -4.45 -10.21 0.55
CA ASN A 243 -4.65 -11.60 0.16
C ASN A 243 -3.32 -12.36 0.25
N PHE A 244 -3.31 -13.54 0.88
CA PHE A 244 -2.09 -14.33 1.08
C PHE A 244 -2.31 -15.83 0.84
N SER A 245 -1.32 -16.47 0.19
CA SER A 245 -1.22 -17.93 0.09
C SER A 245 0.22 -18.42 -0.01
N SER A 246 0.49 -19.62 0.51
CA SER A 246 1.68 -20.41 0.16
C SER A 246 1.36 -21.45 -0.92
N GLU A 247 2.39 -22.10 -1.46
CA GLU A 247 2.21 -23.18 -2.43
C GLU A 247 1.29 -24.30 -1.92
N LYS A 248 1.42 -24.67 -0.64
CA LYS A 248 0.59 -25.70 0.00
C LYS A 248 -0.87 -25.27 0.12
N MET A 249 -1.13 -24.00 0.41
CA MET A 249 -2.49 -23.46 0.49
C MET A 249 -3.22 -23.51 -0.85
N ARG A 250 -2.48 -23.40 -1.97
CA ARG A 250 -3.04 -23.39 -3.34
C ARG A 250 -3.25 -24.78 -3.94
N LYS A 251 -2.86 -25.86 -3.26
CA LYS A 251 -3.00 -27.25 -3.75
C LYS A 251 -4.23 -27.92 -3.11
N PRO A 252 -4.84 -28.95 -3.75
CA PRO A 252 -5.97 -29.69 -3.17
C PRO A 252 -5.73 -30.13 -1.72
N GLY A 253 -6.69 -29.82 -0.84
CA GLY A 253 -6.57 -30.03 0.61
C GLY A 253 -5.90 -28.87 1.38
N GLY A 254 -5.48 -27.81 0.67
CA GLY A 254 -4.80 -26.64 1.21
C GLY A 254 -5.62 -25.80 2.20
N TYR A 255 -6.95 -25.98 2.27
CA TYR A 255 -7.81 -25.32 3.26
C TYR A 255 -7.31 -25.51 4.71
N LYS A 256 -6.76 -26.69 5.04
CA LYS A 256 -6.20 -26.95 6.37
C LYS A 256 -4.98 -26.08 6.68
N GLU A 257 -4.15 -25.81 5.68
CA GLU A 257 -3.00 -24.91 5.82
C GLU A 257 -3.44 -23.45 5.96
N ILE A 258 -4.54 -23.07 5.28
CA ILE A 258 -5.16 -21.74 5.43
C ILE A 258 -5.63 -21.54 6.86
N VAL A 259 -6.46 -22.45 7.40
CA VAL A 259 -6.96 -22.35 8.77
C VAL A 259 -5.82 -22.32 9.78
N LYS A 260 -4.81 -23.18 9.61
CA LYS A 260 -3.61 -23.18 10.46
C LYS A 260 -2.86 -21.84 10.45
N ALA A 261 -2.72 -21.21 9.29
CA ALA A 261 -2.10 -19.88 9.22
C ALA A 261 -2.94 -18.80 9.91
N ILE A 262 -4.27 -18.85 9.75
CA ILE A 262 -5.21 -17.95 10.44
C ILE A 262 -5.11 -18.11 11.96
N GLU A 263 -5.00 -19.33 12.48
CA GLU A 263 -4.79 -19.58 13.92
C GLU A 263 -3.46 -19.00 14.42
N CYS A 264 -2.41 -19.00 13.59
CA CYS A 264 -1.15 -18.32 13.91
C CYS A 264 -1.34 -16.81 13.96
N LEU A 265 -2.07 -16.21 13.03
CA LEU A 265 -2.39 -14.78 13.03
C LEU A 265 -3.23 -14.37 14.25
N ALA A 266 -4.18 -15.21 14.67
CA ALA A 266 -5.01 -14.96 15.84
C ALA A 266 -4.17 -14.81 17.12
N LYS A 267 -3.13 -15.64 17.27
CA LYS A 267 -2.21 -15.63 18.43
C LYS A 267 -1.28 -14.41 18.45
N ALA A 268 -1.11 -13.73 17.31
CA ALA A 268 -0.23 -12.58 17.14
C ALA A 268 -1.01 -11.31 16.75
N HIS A 269 -2.29 -11.21 17.10
CA HIS A 269 -3.17 -10.16 16.59
C HIS A 269 -2.62 -8.74 16.85
N PHE A 270 -2.28 -8.42 18.10
CA PHE A 270 -1.79 -7.10 18.48
C PHE A 270 -0.39 -6.81 17.94
N GLU A 271 0.44 -7.84 17.80
CA GLU A 271 1.70 -7.71 17.09
C GLU A 271 1.48 -7.28 15.63
N HIS A 272 0.60 -7.96 14.90
CA HIS A 272 0.30 -7.61 13.51
C HIS A 272 -0.27 -6.20 13.37
N ILE A 273 -1.19 -5.80 14.26
CA ILE A 273 -1.75 -4.45 14.26
C ILE A 273 -0.63 -3.38 14.33
N ALA A 274 0.43 -3.61 15.10
CA ALA A 274 1.56 -2.68 15.18
C ALA A 274 2.48 -2.63 13.94
N TYR A 275 2.30 -3.55 12.98
CA TYR A 275 2.96 -3.52 11.67
C TYR A 275 2.03 -3.02 10.56
N TYR A 276 0.74 -2.86 10.85
CA TYR A 276 -0.32 -2.63 9.87
C TYR A 276 -0.65 -1.16 9.66
N ASP A 277 0.08 -0.27 10.33
CA ASP A 277 0.27 1.13 9.96
C ASP A 277 1.62 1.64 10.49
N PRO A 278 2.13 2.77 9.97
CA PRO A 278 3.42 3.37 10.36
C PRO A 278 3.46 3.87 11.81
N THR A 279 2.31 4.18 12.40
CA THR A 279 2.17 4.71 13.77
C THR A 279 2.00 3.60 14.82
N GLY A 280 2.15 2.33 14.44
CA GLY A 280 2.13 1.19 15.36
C GLY A 280 0.72 0.79 15.82
N GLY A 281 -0.30 1.04 15.00
CA GLY A 281 -1.70 0.73 15.25
C GLY A 281 -2.57 1.98 15.43
N ARG A 282 -1.98 3.14 15.66
CA ARG A 282 -2.72 4.34 16.10
C ARG A 282 -3.63 4.89 15.02
N ASP A 283 -3.20 4.84 13.76
CA ASP A 283 -4.06 5.26 12.65
C ASP A 283 -5.25 4.33 12.48
N ASN A 284 -5.01 3.03 12.63
CA ASN A 284 -6.04 2.01 12.45
C ASN A 284 -7.14 2.05 13.52
N GLU A 285 -6.89 2.65 14.70
CA GLU A 285 -7.92 2.87 15.74
C GLU A 285 -9.15 3.60 15.19
N ARG A 286 -8.93 4.52 14.23
CA ARG A 286 -9.98 5.32 13.60
C ARG A 286 -10.82 4.50 12.61
N ARG A 287 -10.29 3.39 12.11
CA ARG A 287 -10.87 2.56 11.06
C ARG A 287 -11.50 1.28 11.61
N LEU A 288 -10.76 0.50 12.40
CA LEU A 288 -11.14 -0.83 12.89
C LEU A 288 -12.09 -0.78 14.09
N THR A 289 -13.32 -0.32 13.83
CA THR A 289 -14.31 -0.02 14.86
C THR A 289 -15.35 -1.13 15.05
N GLY A 290 -15.38 -2.16 14.18
CA GLY A 290 -16.47 -3.14 14.13
C GLY A 290 -17.70 -2.66 13.34
N LYS A 291 -17.65 -1.45 12.78
CA LYS A 291 -18.70 -0.85 11.96
C LYS A 291 -18.21 -0.68 10.52
N HIS A 292 -19.14 -0.39 9.60
CA HIS A 292 -18.81 -0.09 8.20
C HIS A 292 -17.98 -1.19 7.54
N GLU A 293 -18.37 -2.46 7.73
CA GLU A 293 -17.69 -3.63 7.16
C GLU A 293 -16.22 -3.78 7.57
N THR A 294 -15.87 -3.31 8.78
CA THR A 294 -14.56 -3.52 9.42
C THR A 294 -14.70 -4.36 10.68
N ALA A 295 -13.65 -5.10 11.02
CA ALA A 295 -13.55 -5.79 12.31
C ALA A 295 -13.20 -4.82 13.44
N SER A 296 -13.47 -5.23 14.68
CA SER A 296 -12.96 -4.51 15.85
C SER A 296 -11.46 -4.75 16.02
N MET A 297 -10.71 -3.68 16.32
CA MET A 297 -9.27 -3.76 16.59
C MET A 297 -8.92 -4.52 17.88
N SER A 298 -9.87 -4.73 18.79
CA SER A 298 -9.60 -5.40 20.07
C SER A 298 -9.73 -6.93 20.00
N LYS A 299 -10.34 -7.46 18.93
CA LYS A 299 -10.66 -8.88 18.79
C LYS A 299 -10.27 -9.39 17.41
N PHE A 300 -9.57 -10.52 17.39
CA PHE A 300 -9.39 -11.28 16.17
C PHE A 300 -10.64 -12.13 15.89
N SER A 301 -11.07 -12.15 14.64
CA SER A 301 -12.15 -13.02 14.14
C SER A 301 -11.85 -13.45 12.71
N TYR A 302 -12.38 -14.60 12.30
CA TYR A 302 -12.36 -14.99 10.91
C TYR A 302 -13.65 -15.72 10.54
N GLY A 303 -14.03 -15.64 9.27
CA GLY A 303 -15.24 -16.29 8.76
C GLY A 303 -15.24 -16.40 7.25
N VAL A 304 -16.06 -17.31 6.73
CA VAL A 304 -16.18 -17.50 5.27
C VAL A 304 -17.12 -16.46 4.68
N ALA A 305 -16.61 -15.73 3.69
CA ALA A 305 -17.29 -14.61 3.04
C ALA A 305 -17.72 -13.48 3.99
N SER A 306 -17.24 -13.47 5.25
CA SER A 306 -17.53 -12.41 6.21
C SER A 306 -16.65 -11.19 5.96
N ARG A 307 -17.25 -10.07 5.55
CA ARG A 307 -16.55 -8.78 5.38
C ARG A 307 -16.24 -8.09 6.71
N CYS A 308 -16.96 -8.46 7.77
CA CYS A 308 -16.82 -7.85 9.10
C CYS A 308 -15.77 -8.53 9.98
N SER A 309 -15.21 -9.66 9.56
CA SER A 309 -14.19 -10.38 10.33
C SER A 309 -12.77 -9.83 10.06
N SER A 310 -11.83 -10.07 10.98
CA SER A 310 -10.44 -9.62 10.80
C SER A 310 -9.79 -10.30 9.59
N VAL A 311 -10.06 -11.58 9.41
CA VAL A 311 -9.62 -12.36 8.24
C VAL A 311 -10.84 -12.96 7.57
N ARG A 312 -10.92 -12.84 6.25
CA ARG A 312 -11.97 -13.46 5.45
C ARG A 312 -11.39 -14.61 4.64
N ILE A 313 -12.11 -15.73 4.62
CA ILE A 313 -11.87 -16.79 3.64
C ILE A 313 -12.86 -16.59 2.49
N PRO A 314 -12.41 -16.40 1.23
CA PRO A 314 -13.31 -16.31 0.09
C PRO A 314 -14.22 -17.54 -0.02
N ARG A 315 -15.48 -17.35 -0.42
CA ARG A 315 -16.43 -18.47 -0.61
C ARG A 315 -15.89 -19.53 -1.58
N GLN A 316 -15.21 -19.08 -2.64
CA GLN A 316 -14.61 -19.99 -3.62
C GLN A 316 -13.49 -20.85 -3.00
N THR A 317 -12.65 -20.27 -2.14
CA THR A 317 -11.61 -21.01 -1.40
C THR A 317 -12.21 -22.12 -0.52
N GLU A 318 -13.33 -21.85 0.15
CA GLU A 318 -14.06 -22.85 0.93
C GLU A 318 -14.61 -23.97 0.03
N VAL A 319 -15.30 -23.61 -1.05
CA VAL A 319 -15.91 -24.56 -1.99
C VAL A 319 -14.86 -25.47 -2.64
N ASP A 320 -13.73 -24.91 -3.07
CA ASP A 320 -12.66 -25.67 -3.72
C ASP A 320 -11.79 -26.45 -2.72
N GLY A 321 -11.80 -26.05 -1.44
CA GLY A 321 -10.98 -26.66 -0.39
C GLY A 321 -9.48 -26.30 -0.48
N TYR A 322 -9.14 -25.25 -1.22
CA TYR A 322 -7.79 -24.67 -1.35
C TYR A 322 -7.86 -23.27 -1.97
N GLY A 323 -6.80 -22.47 -1.81
CA GLY A 323 -6.75 -21.10 -2.33
C GLY A 323 -5.92 -20.16 -1.45
N TYR A 324 -6.57 -19.09 -0.98
CA TYR A 324 -5.97 -18.01 -0.18
C TYR A 324 -6.95 -17.49 0.88
N PHE A 325 -6.45 -16.70 1.83
CA PHE A 325 -7.27 -15.88 2.74
C PHE A 325 -6.95 -14.39 2.58
N GLU A 326 -7.84 -13.54 3.05
CA GLU A 326 -7.76 -12.08 2.98
C GLU A 326 -7.63 -11.51 4.40
N ASP A 327 -6.49 -10.90 4.73
CA ASP A 327 -6.33 -10.13 5.96
C ASP A 327 -6.84 -8.70 5.75
N ARG A 328 -7.93 -8.34 6.45
CA ARG A 328 -8.65 -7.06 6.27
C ARG A 328 -8.19 -5.98 7.25
N ARG A 329 -7.22 -6.32 8.11
CA ARG A 329 -6.71 -5.44 9.16
C ARG A 329 -5.68 -4.41 8.71
N PRO A 330 -4.89 -4.56 7.62
CA PRO A 330 -3.92 -3.52 7.26
C PRO A 330 -4.59 -2.19 6.89
N SER A 331 -4.01 -1.10 7.38
CA SER A 331 -4.43 0.26 7.06
C SER A 331 -4.03 0.66 5.64
N SER A 332 -4.69 1.68 5.11
CA SER A 332 -4.41 2.32 3.83
C SER A 332 -2.95 2.68 3.61
N ASN A 333 -2.35 3.23 4.66
CA ASN A 333 -1.01 3.79 4.71
C ASN A 333 0.04 2.78 5.18
N CYS A 334 -0.31 1.49 5.30
CA CYS A 334 0.64 0.47 5.70
C CYS A 334 1.83 0.40 4.74
N ASP A 335 3.02 0.11 5.25
CA ASP A 335 4.15 -0.28 4.40
C ASP A 335 3.96 -1.75 3.97
N PRO A 336 3.79 -2.06 2.67
CA PRO A 336 3.63 -3.43 2.20
C PRO A 336 4.82 -4.33 2.57
N TYR A 337 6.03 -3.79 2.70
CA TYR A 337 7.17 -4.59 3.18
C TYR A 337 6.97 -5.03 4.62
N ALA A 338 6.43 -4.17 5.48
CA ALA A 338 6.18 -4.47 6.88
C ALA A 338 5.06 -5.49 7.05
N VAL A 339 3.96 -5.35 6.29
CA VAL A 339 2.81 -6.27 6.31
C VAL A 339 3.21 -7.66 5.84
N THR A 340 3.80 -7.76 4.64
CA THR A 340 4.17 -9.05 4.03
C THR A 340 5.23 -9.80 4.85
N ASP A 341 6.22 -9.07 5.40
CA ASP A 341 7.22 -9.61 6.31
C ASP A 341 6.59 -10.19 7.59
N ALA A 342 5.66 -9.46 8.22
CA ALA A 342 4.96 -9.95 9.41
C ALA A 342 4.13 -11.21 9.11
N VAL A 343 3.38 -11.22 8.00
CA VAL A 343 2.57 -12.37 7.57
C VAL A 343 3.44 -13.62 7.37
N VAL A 344 4.57 -13.51 6.66
CA VAL A 344 5.45 -14.67 6.40
C VAL A 344 6.12 -15.16 7.67
N ARG A 345 6.62 -14.26 8.52
CA ARG A 345 7.23 -14.62 9.80
C ARG A 345 6.27 -15.44 10.67
N THR A 346 5.01 -15.00 10.76
CA THR A 346 3.99 -15.66 11.57
C THR A 346 3.47 -16.95 10.94
N CYS A 347 3.13 -16.92 9.64
CA CYS A 347 2.41 -18.03 9.00
C CYS A 347 3.32 -19.14 8.47
N LEU A 348 4.55 -18.82 8.05
CA LEU A 348 5.43 -19.77 7.36
C LEU A 348 6.70 -20.10 8.16
N LEU A 349 7.26 -19.12 8.88
CA LEU A 349 8.51 -19.31 9.64
C LEU A 349 8.29 -19.64 11.12
N GLY A 350 7.04 -19.70 11.59
CA GLY A 350 6.71 -20.08 12.96
C GLY A 350 7.22 -19.13 14.04
N VAL A 351 7.45 -17.86 13.71
CA VAL A 351 7.87 -16.84 14.67
C VAL A 351 6.74 -16.62 15.67
N LYS A 352 6.97 -16.99 16.94
CA LYS A 352 5.95 -16.93 17.99
C LYS A 352 5.62 -15.52 18.48
N LYS A 353 6.55 -14.57 18.32
CA LYS A 353 6.40 -13.20 18.80
C LYS A 353 7.14 -12.24 17.87
N LEU A 354 6.42 -11.26 17.32
CA LEU A 354 7.05 -10.18 16.56
C LEU A 354 7.60 -9.11 17.52
N SER A 355 8.52 -8.28 17.04
CA SER A 355 9.21 -7.30 17.88
C SER A 355 8.40 -6.06 18.29
N ARG A 356 7.18 -5.90 17.74
CA ARG A 356 6.26 -4.80 18.06
C ARG A 356 4.92 -5.38 18.47
N SER A 357 4.23 -4.69 19.37
CA SER A 357 2.87 -5.00 19.78
C SER A 357 2.10 -3.71 20.00
N TYR A 358 0.86 -3.67 19.53
CA TYR A 358 -0.02 -2.54 19.75
C TYR A 358 -0.45 -2.50 21.22
N MET A 359 -0.54 -1.28 21.76
CA MET A 359 -1.10 -0.97 23.07
C MET A 359 -1.95 0.30 22.96
N PRO A 360 -3.24 0.28 23.38
CA PRO A 360 -4.05 1.49 23.42
C PRO A 360 -3.52 2.45 24.50
N ASN A 361 -3.56 3.76 24.21
CA ASN A 361 -3.06 4.79 25.13
C ASN A 361 -4.10 5.24 26.17
N ASP A 362 -5.39 5.01 25.93
CA ASP A 362 -6.43 5.40 26.87
C ASP A 362 -6.79 4.26 27.83
N ALA A 363 -6.92 4.61 29.11
CA ALA A 363 -7.13 3.65 30.18
C ALA A 363 -8.47 2.89 30.06
N GLU A 364 -9.47 3.48 29.40
CA GLU A 364 -10.78 2.87 29.21
C GLU A 364 -10.73 1.75 28.17
N THR A 365 -10.15 2.00 27.00
CA THR A 365 -9.93 1.01 25.95
C THR A 365 -8.99 -0.08 26.44
N LEU A 366 -7.94 0.26 27.19
CA LEU A 366 -7.05 -0.73 27.80
C LEU A 366 -7.81 -1.66 28.77
N ARG A 367 -8.69 -1.11 29.63
CA ARG A 367 -9.53 -1.92 30.54
C ARG A 367 -10.51 -2.80 29.78
N LYS A 368 -11.14 -2.27 28.72
CA LYS A 368 -12.05 -3.04 27.86
C LYS A 368 -11.31 -4.18 27.17
N MET A 369 -10.14 -3.91 26.61
CA MET A 369 -9.26 -4.89 25.96
C MET A 369 -8.86 -6.00 26.93
N VAL A 370 -8.39 -5.67 28.13
CA VAL A 370 -8.02 -6.66 29.16
C VAL A 370 -9.20 -7.53 29.56
N LYS A 371 -10.40 -6.94 29.72
CA LYS A 371 -11.62 -7.68 30.05
C LYS A 371 -12.04 -8.64 28.92
N GLU A 372 -11.93 -8.21 27.67
CA GLU A 372 -12.24 -9.03 26.50
C GLU A 372 -11.23 -10.19 26.33
N MET A 373 -9.93 -9.93 26.56
CA MET A 373 -8.89 -10.97 26.54
C MET A 373 -9.13 -12.08 27.58
N GLN A 374 -9.69 -11.75 28.75
CA GLN A 374 -10.01 -12.72 29.80
C GLN A 374 -11.21 -13.62 29.47
N THR A 375 -12.05 -13.23 28.52
CA THR A 375 -13.24 -13.99 28.09
C THR A 375 -13.00 -14.95 26.91
N GLY A 376 -11.77 -14.99 26.37
CA GLY A 376 -11.44 -15.49 25.03
C GLY A 376 -11.80 -16.94 24.72
N LYS A 377 -12.77 -17.12 23.82
CA LYS A 377 -12.74 -18.15 22.79
C LYS A 377 -12.49 -17.47 21.45
N ILE A 378 -11.71 -18.11 20.57
CA ILE A 378 -11.68 -17.72 19.15
C ILE A 378 -13.08 -18.03 18.62
N GLU A 379 -13.82 -17.02 18.19
CA GLU A 379 -15.13 -17.19 17.58
C GLU A 379 -14.93 -17.44 16.08
N GLU A 380 -15.28 -18.65 15.65
CA GLU A 380 -15.52 -18.98 14.25
C GLU A 380 -16.96 -18.51 13.95
N GLU A 381 -17.09 -17.48 13.10
CA GLU A 381 -18.36 -16.95 12.59
C GLU A 381 -18.73 -17.65 11.28
#